data_AF-A0A2V8SSX0-F1
#
_entry.id   AF-A0A2V8SSX0-F1
#
_cell.length_a   1.000
_cell.length_b   1.000
_cell.length_c   1.000
_cell.angle_alpha   90.00
_cell.angle_beta   90.00
_cell.angle_gamma   90.00
#
_symmetry.space_group_name_H-M   'P 1'
#
loop_
_entity.id
_entity.type
_entity.pdbx_description
1 polymer ?
#
loop_
_entity_poly.entity_id
_entity_poly.type
_entity_poly.pdbx_seq_one_letter_code
_entity_poly.pdbx_strand_id
1 'polypeptide(L)'
;MLLFLLMYVLMLGPINYLVLRWKRKTDLAWLTIPAVVITFAVVSVTVAQIGRGAASIVADASLVELHQREGILRTESGLLVMPATKRTQEVTFDGHDTYVNDVYNGNQNSSASAIGEIECERGPKNVTLRVPMTTWTSGLFQVRSVNEGASPMVSISGGELSLAIRNLSDAQISKAVYLSSSGISDVFDLAPGGEQNVSVSAPSEPSSFNGWYLTQLEQGSDEAQLFQELGALLDREVGGDRAFTQGFFGIQLLPDVFKRIERPLLIGFVDEGAAGIGFQGSLKRRSKALYVVHL
;
A
#
# COMPACT_ATOMS: atom_id res chain seq x y z
N MET A 1 -22.97 9.22 -11.73
CA MET A 1 -24.05 8.19 -11.77
C MET A 1 -25.45 8.78 -11.85
N LEU A 2 -25.86 9.66 -10.93
CA LEU A 2 -27.23 10.22 -10.92
C LEU A 2 -27.65 10.88 -12.24
N LEU A 3 -26.77 11.67 -12.87
CA LEU A 3 -27.05 12.34 -14.14
C LEU A 3 -27.24 11.35 -15.30
N PHE A 4 -26.51 10.23 -15.30
CA PHE A 4 -26.65 9.17 -16.29
C PHE A 4 -28.00 8.44 -16.15
N LEU A 5 -28.40 8.15 -14.92
CA LEU A 5 -29.67 7.50 -14.61
C LEU A 5 -30.85 8.43 -14.93
N LEU A 6 -30.74 9.72 -14.61
CA LEU A 6 -31.72 10.74 -15.01
C LEU A 6 -31.88 10.79 -16.53
N MET A 7 -30.78 10.80 -17.28
CA MET A 7 -30.81 10.80 -18.75
C MET A 7 -31.47 9.54 -19.30
N TYR A 8 -31.20 8.37 -18.72
CA TYR A 8 -31.84 7.10 -19.10
C TYR A 8 -33.35 7.11 -18.90
N VAL A 9 -33.82 7.56 -17.72
CA VAL A 9 -35.25 7.65 -17.39
C VAL A 9 -35.96 8.66 -18.29
N LEU A 10 -35.34 9.81 -18.54
CA LEU A 10 -35.86 10.83 -19.46
C LEU A 10 -35.94 10.30 -20.89
N MET A 11 -34.94 9.53 -21.34
CA MET A 11 -34.97 8.92 -22.67
C MET A 11 -36.09 7.91 -22.79
N LEU A 12 -36.26 7.01 -21.80
CA LEU A 12 -37.27 5.94 -21.84
C LEU A 12 -38.71 6.45 -21.77
N GLY A 13 -38.97 7.48 -20.97
CA GLY A 13 -40.32 8.00 -20.76
C GLY A 13 -40.64 9.18 -21.67
N PRO A 14 -40.37 10.41 -21.22
CA PRO A 14 -40.87 11.61 -21.87
C PRO A 14 -40.30 11.82 -23.27
N ILE A 15 -39.00 11.61 -23.48
CA ILE A 15 -38.36 11.92 -24.77
C ILE A 15 -38.78 10.92 -25.84
N ASN A 16 -38.75 9.62 -25.54
CA ASN A 16 -39.18 8.60 -26.52
C ASN A 16 -40.64 8.79 -26.92
N TYR A 17 -41.53 9.02 -25.93
CA TYR A 17 -42.94 9.29 -26.20
C TYR A 17 -43.15 10.53 -27.05
N LEU A 18 -42.42 11.63 -26.77
CA LEU A 18 -42.54 12.88 -27.52
C LEU A 18 -42.09 12.70 -28.98
N VAL A 19 -40.97 12.00 -29.22
CA VAL A 19 -40.45 11.71 -30.57
C VAL A 19 -41.41 10.83 -31.37
N LEU A 20 -41.95 9.77 -30.76
CA LEU A 20 -42.89 8.85 -31.40
C LEU A 20 -44.24 9.51 -31.72
N ARG A 21 -44.75 10.32 -30.79
CA ARG A 21 -45.98 11.10 -30.97
C ARG A 21 -45.82 12.12 -32.11
N TRP A 22 -44.68 12.78 -32.19
CA TRP A 22 -44.42 13.77 -33.24
C TRP A 22 -44.33 13.12 -34.63
N LYS A 23 -43.83 11.89 -34.72
CA LYS A 23 -43.81 11.11 -35.96
C LYS A 23 -45.11 10.34 -36.26
N ARG A 24 -46.16 10.46 -35.42
CA ARG A 24 -47.43 9.72 -35.51
C ARG A 24 -47.28 8.20 -35.69
N LYS A 25 -46.15 7.63 -35.26
CA LYS A 25 -45.86 6.20 -35.36
C LYS A 25 -45.61 5.63 -33.97
N THR A 26 -46.64 5.67 -33.14
CA THR A 26 -46.59 5.13 -31.76
C THR A 26 -46.32 3.63 -31.73
N ASP A 27 -46.67 2.92 -32.79
CA ASP A 27 -46.35 1.50 -32.98
C ASP A 27 -44.86 1.22 -33.21
N LEU A 28 -43.97 2.21 -33.18
CA LEU A 28 -42.51 2.01 -33.15
C LEU A 28 -41.94 1.95 -31.72
N ALA A 29 -42.79 2.12 -30.68
CA ALA A 29 -42.37 2.06 -29.28
C ALA A 29 -41.64 0.74 -28.96
N TRP A 30 -42.12 -0.38 -29.49
CA TRP A 30 -41.53 -1.71 -29.30
C TRP A 30 -40.09 -1.82 -29.84
N LEU A 31 -39.70 -1.02 -30.84
CA LEU A 31 -38.34 -1.04 -31.40
C LEU A 31 -37.42 0.00 -30.75
N THR A 32 -37.98 1.16 -30.39
CA THR A 32 -37.22 2.26 -29.76
C THR A 32 -36.73 1.90 -28.36
N ILE A 33 -37.53 1.19 -27.56
CA ILE A 33 -37.13 0.78 -26.21
C ILE A 33 -35.86 -0.11 -26.25
N PRO A 34 -35.83 -1.23 -27.03
CA PRO A 34 -34.60 -2.02 -27.20
C PRO A 34 -33.41 -1.22 -27.75
N ALA A 35 -33.63 -0.32 -28.72
CA ALA A 35 -32.56 0.48 -29.30
C ALA A 35 -31.91 1.43 -28.28
N VAL A 36 -32.71 2.08 -27.43
CA VAL A 36 -32.21 2.94 -26.35
C VAL A 36 -31.44 2.12 -25.32
N VAL A 37 -31.96 0.95 -24.93
CA VAL A 37 -31.29 0.04 -23.99
C VAL A 37 -29.92 -0.39 -24.53
N ILE A 38 -29.84 -0.81 -25.80
CA ILE A 38 -28.59 -1.19 -26.45
C ILE A 38 -27.60 0.00 -26.48
N THR A 39 -28.08 1.19 -26.86
CA THR A 39 -27.24 2.40 -26.91
C THR A 39 -26.66 2.73 -25.54
N PHE A 40 -27.49 2.73 -24.49
CA PHE A 40 -27.04 2.99 -23.13
C PHE A 40 -26.09 1.91 -22.61
N ALA A 41 -26.32 0.64 -22.96
CA ALA A 41 -25.41 -0.45 -22.62
C ALA A 41 -24.03 -0.24 -23.26
N VAL A 42 -23.99 0.07 -24.56
CA VAL A 42 -22.74 0.34 -25.29
C VAL A 42 -22.00 1.54 -24.70
N VAL A 43 -22.70 2.64 -24.43
CA VAL A 43 -22.11 3.84 -23.82
C VAL A 43 -21.57 3.52 -22.43
N SER A 44 -22.34 2.81 -21.60
CA SER A 44 -21.92 2.43 -20.24
C SER A 44 -20.65 1.59 -20.26
N VAL A 45 -20.61 0.56 -21.10
CA VAL A 45 -19.43 -0.31 -21.25
C VAL A 45 -18.23 0.49 -21.74
N THR A 46 -18.43 1.38 -22.71
CA THR A 46 -17.35 2.21 -23.26
C THR A 46 -16.78 3.17 -22.21
N VAL A 47 -17.65 3.87 -21.48
CA VAL A 47 -17.23 4.79 -20.41
C VAL A 47 -16.51 4.05 -19.29
N ALA A 48 -16.99 2.86 -18.91
CA ALA A 48 -16.34 2.02 -17.90
C ALA A 48 -14.93 1.58 -18.35
N GLN A 49 -14.76 1.20 -19.62
CA GLN A 49 -13.45 0.83 -20.18
C GLN A 49 -12.48 2.03 -20.21
N ILE A 50 -12.96 3.22 -20.60
CA ILE A 50 -12.13 4.44 -20.64
C ILE A 50 -11.71 4.86 -19.23
N GLY A 51 -12.65 4.89 -18.27
CA GLY A 51 -12.39 5.36 -16.90
C GLY A 51 -11.39 4.49 -16.15
N ARG A 52 -11.33 3.19 -16.48
CA ARG A 52 -10.35 2.25 -15.92
C ARG A 52 -8.93 2.51 -16.42
N GLY A 53 -8.79 2.97 -17.67
CA GLY A 53 -7.50 3.09 -18.35
C GLY A 53 -6.94 1.75 -18.85
N ALA A 54 -5.96 1.84 -19.76
CA ALA A 54 -5.35 0.69 -20.42
C ALA A 54 -4.12 0.11 -19.69
N ALA A 55 -3.72 0.72 -18.58
CA ALA A 55 -2.57 0.28 -17.79
C ALA A 55 -3.03 -0.63 -16.66
N SER A 56 -2.26 -1.68 -16.38
CA SER A 56 -2.40 -2.39 -15.11
C SER A 56 -2.01 -1.43 -13.98
N ILE A 57 -2.58 -1.63 -12.80
CA ILE A 57 -2.22 -0.88 -11.58
C ILE A 57 -1.68 -1.87 -10.55
N VAL A 58 -0.53 -1.53 -9.97
CA VAL A 58 0.09 -2.22 -8.85
C VAL A 58 0.42 -1.18 -7.82
N ALA A 59 -0.19 -1.33 -6.66
CA ALA A 59 0.11 -0.54 -5.48
C ALA A 59 0.61 -1.47 -4.39
N ASP A 60 1.70 -1.07 -3.75
CA ASP A 60 2.37 -1.82 -2.69
C ASP A 60 2.63 -0.87 -1.53
N ALA A 61 2.14 -1.25 -0.36
CA ALA A 61 2.42 -0.59 0.90
C ALA A 61 3.03 -1.63 1.84
N SER A 62 4.25 -1.37 2.31
CA SER A 62 5.00 -2.34 3.11
C SER A 62 5.57 -1.76 4.38
N LEU A 63 5.56 -2.55 5.44
CA LEU A 63 6.34 -2.36 6.65
C LEU A 63 7.57 -3.27 6.59
N VAL A 64 8.74 -2.70 6.80
CA VAL A 64 10.02 -3.39 6.72
C VAL A 64 10.77 -3.23 8.02
N GLU A 65 10.92 -4.30 8.77
CA GLU A 65 11.71 -4.35 10.00
C GLU A 65 13.09 -4.95 9.71
N LEU A 66 14.14 -4.13 9.77
CA LEU A 66 15.52 -4.56 9.55
C LEU A 66 16.26 -4.65 10.90
N HIS A 67 16.60 -5.86 11.31
CA HIS A 67 17.51 -6.11 12.43
C HIS A 67 18.93 -6.16 11.89
N GLN A 68 19.53 -4.97 11.77
CA GLN A 68 20.76 -4.80 11.00
C GLN A 68 21.94 -5.61 11.56
N ARG A 69 22.06 -5.70 12.88
CA ARG A 69 23.15 -6.43 13.54
C ARG A 69 23.03 -7.95 13.35
N GLU A 70 21.81 -8.45 13.41
CA GLU A 70 21.48 -9.87 13.17
C GLU A 70 21.40 -10.21 11.68
N GLY A 71 21.32 -9.21 10.79
CA GLY A 71 21.14 -9.39 9.36
C GLY A 71 19.77 -9.99 9.02
N ILE A 72 18.74 -9.74 9.83
CA ILE A 72 17.38 -10.28 9.63
C ILE A 72 16.49 -9.16 9.10
N LEU A 73 15.82 -9.40 7.97
CA LEU A 73 14.85 -8.50 7.36
C LEU A 73 13.48 -9.16 7.40
N ARG A 74 12.53 -8.56 8.11
CA ARG A 74 11.13 -8.97 8.13
C ARG A 74 10.32 -7.97 7.34
N THR A 75 9.53 -8.46 6.41
CA THR A 75 8.68 -7.63 5.56
C THR A 75 7.23 -8.05 5.71
N GLU A 76 6.35 -7.07 5.83
CA GLU A 76 4.90 -7.24 5.76
C GLU A 76 4.32 -6.24 4.76
N SER A 77 3.70 -6.75 3.70
CA SER A 77 3.23 -5.93 2.58
C SER A 77 1.78 -6.22 2.23
N GLY A 78 1.04 -5.16 1.89
CA GLY A 78 -0.25 -5.22 1.22
C GLY A 78 -0.08 -4.89 -0.27
N LEU A 79 -0.37 -5.85 -1.13
CA LEU A 79 -0.23 -5.75 -2.57
C LEU A 79 -1.59 -5.72 -3.26
N LEU A 80 -1.94 -4.59 -3.88
CA LEU A 80 -3.09 -4.47 -4.76
C LEU A 80 -2.68 -4.68 -6.21
N VAL A 81 -3.33 -5.62 -6.88
CA VAL A 81 -3.11 -5.93 -8.30
C VAL A 81 -4.41 -5.75 -9.07
N MET A 82 -4.39 -4.92 -10.11
CA MET A 82 -5.51 -4.70 -11.01
C MET A 82 -5.03 -4.76 -12.47
N PRO A 83 -5.16 -5.91 -13.16
CA PRO A 83 -4.58 -6.09 -14.48
C PRO A 83 -5.44 -5.47 -15.59
N ALA A 84 -4.86 -4.79 -16.58
CA ALA A 84 -5.62 -4.22 -17.70
C ALA A 84 -6.28 -5.29 -18.59
N THR A 85 -5.65 -6.45 -18.72
CA THR A 85 -6.09 -7.55 -19.60
C THR A 85 -6.36 -8.81 -18.80
N LYS A 86 -7.34 -9.61 -19.24
CA LYS A 86 -7.54 -10.97 -18.72
C LYS A 86 -6.30 -11.82 -19.04
N ARG A 87 -5.54 -12.18 -18.01
CA ARG A 87 -4.33 -13.00 -18.11
C ARG A 87 -4.00 -13.57 -16.72
N THR A 88 -3.34 -14.73 -16.70
CA THR A 88 -2.66 -15.21 -15.50
C THR A 88 -1.49 -14.28 -15.19
N GLN A 89 -1.53 -13.66 -14.01
CA GLN A 89 -0.47 -12.80 -13.52
C GLN A 89 0.50 -13.64 -12.71
N GLU A 90 1.79 -13.44 -12.94
CA GLU A 90 2.85 -14.03 -12.13
C GLU A 90 3.32 -12.98 -11.12
N VAL A 91 3.22 -13.32 -9.84
CA VAL A 91 3.64 -12.47 -8.74
C VAL A 91 4.74 -13.21 -7.99
N THR A 92 5.96 -12.69 -8.06
CA THR A 92 7.11 -13.28 -7.37
C THR A 92 7.42 -12.48 -6.12
N PHE A 93 7.69 -13.20 -5.05
CA PHE A 93 8.12 -12.66 -3.77
C PHE A 93 9.48 -13.21 -3.40
N ASP A 94 10.33 -12.35 -2.85
CA ASP A 94 11.64 -12.73 -2.36
C ASP A 94 11.55 -13.32 -0.96
N GLY A 95 12.27 -14.41 -0.75
CA GLY A 95 12.38 -15.10 0.53
C GLY A 95 11.81 -16.51 0.50
N HIS A 96 12.56 -17.43 1.08
CA HIS A 96 12.17 -18.82 1.24
C HIS A 96 10.97 -18.98 2.19
N ASP A 97 10.95 -18.19 3.26
CA ASP A 97 9.91 -18.22 4.29
C ASP A 97 8.84 -17.15 4.04
N THR A 98 8.34 -17.12 2.81
CA THR A 98 7.26 -16.21 2.42
C THR A 98 5.90 -16.88 2.65
N TYR A 99 5.06 -16.21 3.42
CA TYR A 99 3.64 -16.48 3.58
C TYR A 99 2.85 -15.48 2.74
N VAL A 100 1.95 -15.99 1.91
CA VAL A 100 1.04 -15.15 1.13
C VAL A 100 -0.39 -15.55 1.47
N ASN A 101 -1.20 -14.55 1.79
CA ASN A 101 -2.62 -14.69 2.03
C ASN A 101 -3.38 -13.78 1.07
N ASP A 102 -4.48 -14.29 0.52
CA ASP A 102 -5.45 -13.42 -0.15
C ASP A 102 -6.25 -12.70 0.94
N VAL A 103 -6.25 -11.37 0.91
CA VAL A 103 -7.00 -10.56 1.88
C VAL A 103 -8.47 -10.66 1.52
N TYR A 104 -9.11 -11.72 2.01
CA TYR A 104 -10.55 -11.92 1.97
C TYR A 104 -11.24 -10.82 2.77
N ASN A 105 -11.69 -9.76 2.09
CA ASN A 105 -12.59 -8.79 2.69
C ASN A 105 -13.95 -9.47 2.86
N GLY A 106 -14.34 -9.78 4.11
CA GLY A 106 -15.50 -10.59 4.49
C GLY A 106 -16.89 -10.10 4.05
N ASN A 107 -16.96 -9.13 3.13
CA ASN A 107 -18.17 -8.66 2.50
C ASN A 107 -18.35 -9.37 1.15
N GLN A 108 -19.13 -10.44 1.15
CA GLN A 108 -19.34 -11.41 0.05
C GLN A 108 -19.96 -10.85 -1.25
N ASN A 109 -19.99 -9.53 -1.44
CA ASN A 109 -20.68 -8.89 -2.57
C ASN A 109 -19.73 -8.29 -3.63
N SER A 110 -18.42 -8.43 -3.46
CA SER A 110 -17.42 -7.87 -4.38
C SER A 110 -16.36 -8.91 -4.74
N SER A 111 -16.34 -9.30 -6.02
CA SER A 111 -15.26 -9.77 -6.90
C SER A 111 -14.16 -10.75 -6.42
N ALA A 112 -13.93 -10.95 -5.12
CA ALA A 112 -12.90 -11.83 -4.56
C ALA A 112 -13.19 -13.32 -4.84
N SER A 113 -14.45 -13.68 -5.09
CA SER A 113 -14.82 -15.03 -5.55
C SER A 113 -14.47 -15.29 -7.03
N ALA A 114 -13.86 -14.33 -7.73
CA ALA A 114 -13.51 -14.47 -9.15
C ALA A 114 -12.00 -14.66 -9.42
N ILE A 115 -11.17 -14.72 -8.37
CA ILE A 115 -9.82 -15.22 -8.49
C ILE A 115 -9.95 -16.75 -8.58
N GLY A 116 -9.60 -17.30 -9.74
CA GLY A 116 -9.65 -18.75 -9.98
C GLY A 116 -8.61 -19.50 -9.14
N GLU A 117 -8.35 -20.76 -9.50
CA GLU A 117 -7.31 -21.56 -8.86
C GLU A 117 -5.95 -20.84 -8.93
N ILE A 118 -5.38 -20.53 -7.76
CA ILE A 118 -4.06 -19.91 -7.64
C ILE A 118 -3.04 -21.04 -7.58
N GLU A 119 -2.14 -21.08 -8.56
CA GLU A 119 -1.02 -22.00 -8.54
C GLU A 119 0.17 -21.33 -7.82
N CYS A 120 0.78 -22.06 -6.90
CA CYS A 120 1.91 -21.59 -6.10
C CYS A 120 3.13 -22.46 -6.40
N GLU A 121 4.18 -21.82 -6.88
CA GLU A 121 5.49 -22.43 -7.12
C GLU A 121 6.48 -21.88 -6.10
N ARG A 122 6.97 -22.75 -5.21
CA ARG A 122 7.99 -22.39 -4.20
C ARG A 122 9.37 -22.78 -4.71
N GLY A 123 10.16 -21.79 -5.08
CA GLY A 123 11.57 -21.92 -5.40
C GLY A 123 12.46 -21.85 -4.15
N PRO A 124 13.79 -22.04 -4.31
CA PRO A 124 14.73 -22.03 -3.19
C PRO A 124 14.95 -20.64 -2.57
N LYS A 125 14.66 -19.56 -3.30
CA LYS A 125 14.85 -18.17 -2.84
C LYS A 125 13.61 -17.29 -3.02
N ASN A 126 12.58 -17.81 -3.66
CA ASN A 126 11.41 -17.05 -4.04
C ASN A 126 10.15 -17.90 -4.03
N VAL A 127 9.01 -17.23 -3.91
CA VAL A 127 7.68 -17.83 -4.09
C VAL A 127 7.01 -17.12 -5.24
N THR A 128 6.56 -17.88 -6.24
CA THR A 128 5.82 -17.35 -7.39
C THR A 128 4.38 -17.80 -7.33
N LEU A 129 3.46 -16.85 -7.35
CA LEU A 129 2.02 -17.09 -7.49
C LEU A 129 1.58 -16.83 -8.92
N ARG A 130 0.87 -17.79 -9.49
CA ARG A 130 0.18 -17.66 -10.78
C ARG A 130 -1.30 -17.46 -10.50
N VAL A 131 -1.72 -16.20 -10.60
CA VAL A 131 -3.08 -15.79 -10.25
C VAL A 131 -3.88 -15.54 -11.54
N PRO A 132 -4.90 -16.35 -11.86
CA PRO A 132 -5.78 -16.09 -12.99
C PRO A 132 -6.67 -14.90 -12.69
N MET A 133 -6.47 -13.81 -13.42
CA MET A 133 -7.22 -12.57 -13.22
C MET A 133 -7.92 -12.13 -14.51
N THR A 134 -9.11 -11.56 -14.37
CA THR A 134 -9.80 -10.85 -15.44
C THR A 134 -9.52 -9.35 -15.34
N THR A 135 -9.90 -8.60 -16.37
CA THR A 135 -9.90 -7.14 -16.28
C THR A 135 -10.69 -6.71 -15.04
N TRP A 136 -11.90 -7.21 -14.77
CA TRP A 136 -12.72 -6.70 -13.67
C TRP A 136 -12.38 -7.22 -12.27
N THR A 137 -11.31 -8.00 -12.11
CA THR A 137 -10.86 -8.51 -10.81
C THR A 137 -9.73 -7.67 -10.25
N SER A 138 -9.86 -7.30 -8.98
CA SER A 138 -8.76 -6.83 -8.14
C SER A 138 -8.30 -7.96 -7.23
N GLY A 139 -6.99 -8.19 -7.13
CA GLY A 139 -6.40 -9.06 -6.13
C GLY A 139 -5.76 -8.21 -5.05
N LEU A 140 -6.02 -8.53 -3.78
CA LEU A 140 -5.35 -7.91 -2.65
C LEU A 140 -4.61 -9.01 -1.90
N PHE A 141 -3.29 -9.00 -1.96
CA PHE A 141 -2.45 -10.00 -1.31
C PHE A 141 -1.77 -9.41 -0.10
N GLN A 142 -1.82 -10.10 1.03
CA GLN A 142 -0.95 -9.84 2.16
C GLN A 142 0.24 -10.78 2.06
N VAL A 143 1.43 -10.21 2.14
CA VAL A 143 2.68 -10.93 2.01
C VAL A 143 3.47 -10.70 3.28
N ARG A 144 3.96 -11.78 3.88
CA ARG A 144 4.89 -11.72 4.99
C ARG A 144 6.11 -12.56 4.64
N SER A 145 7.29 -11.98 4.69
CA SER A 145 8.54 -12.69 4.44
C SER A 145 9.58 -12.38 5.50
N VAL A 146 10.46 -13.35 5.73
CA VAL A 146 11.65 -13.20 6.57
C VAL A 146 12.85 -13.63 5.74
N ASN A 147 13.85 -12.76 5.68
CA ASN A 147 15.09 -12.96 4.95
C ASN A 147 16.28 -12.81 5.91
N GLU A 148 17.21 -13.75 5.84
CA GLU A 148 18.49 -13.69 6.55
C GLU A 148 19.61 -13.18 5.63
N GLY A 149 20.67 -12.62 6.23
CA GLY A 149 21.81 -12.07 5.48
C GLY A 149 21.54 -10.69 4.86
N ALA A 150 20.57 -9.95 5.41
CA ALA A 150 20.28 -8.59 4.98
C ALA A 150 21.49 -7.67 5.19
N SER A 151 21.79 -6.85 4.19
CA SER A 151 22.87 -5.87 4.27
C SER A 151 22.48 -4.71 5.18
N PRO A 152 23.46 -4.07 5.86
CA PRO A 152 23.18 -2.88 6.65
C PRO A 152 22.69 -1.75 5.76
N MET A 153 21.63 -1.08 6.21
CA MET A 153 21.00 0.03 5.49
C MET A 153 21.61 1.37 5.88
N VAL A 154 22.09 1.51 7.12
CA VAL A 154 22.70 2.75 7.60
C VAL A 154 23.94 2.48 8.44
N SER A 155 24.88 3.41 8.44
CA SER A 155 25.99 3.43 9.40
C SER A 155 25.89 4.64 10.30
N ILE A 156 26.15 4.43 11.59
CA ILE A 156 26.12 5.51 12.59
C ILE A 156 27.53 5.72 13.12
N SER A 157 27.91 7.00 13.20
CA SER A 157 29.14 7.42 13.87
C SER A 157 28.86 8.65 14.73
N GLY A 158 29.47 8.75 15.92
CA GLY A 158 29.26 9.88 16.82
C GLY A 158 28.83 9.48 18.23
N GLY A 159 28.31 10.45 18.98
CA GLY A 159 27.87 10.29 20.37
C GLY A 159 26.36 10.19 20.52
N GLU A 160 25.88 9.92 21.73
CA GLU A 160 24.47 9.63 22.02
C GLU A 160 23.51 10.82 21.75
N LEU A 161 24.01 12.06 21.77
CA LEU A 161 23.22 13.28 21.56
C LEU A 161 23.43 13.92 20.19
N SER A 162 24.54 13.60 19.51
CA SER A 162 24.88 14.12 18.20
C SER A 162 25.64 13.07 17.42
N LEU A 163 25.00 12.60 16.35
CA LEU A 163 25.47 11.47 15.57
C LEU A 163 25.29 11.76 14.08
N ALA A 164 26.20 11.22 13.29
CA ALA A 164 26.16 11.20 11.84
C ALA A 164 25.55 9.86 11.40
N ILE A 165 24.41 9.93 10.70
CA ILE A 165 23.77 8.79 10.07
C ILE A 165 24.07 8.85 8.59
N ARG A 166 24.68 7.80 8.07
CA ARG A 166 24.95 7.65 6.64
C ARG A 166 24.07 6.56 6.05
N ASN A 167 23.41 6.88 4.95
CA ASN A 167 22.66 5.92 4.17
C ASN A 167 23.63 5.02 3.38
N LEU A 168 23.53 3.72 3.57
CA LEU A 168 24.29 2.71 2.83
C LEU A 168 23.47 2.07 1.70
N SER A 169 22.15 2.33 1.64
CA SER A 169 21.31 1.87 0.55
C SER A 169 21.42 2.76 -0.68
N ASP A 170 20.90 2.23 -1.78
CA ASP A 170 20.71 2.88 -3.08
C ASP A 170 19.41 3.70 -3.16
N ALA A 171 18.53 3.58 -2.18
CA ALA A 171 17.25 4.26 -2.13
C ALA A 171 17.27 5.44 -1.13
N GLN A 172 16.54 6.51 -1.46
CA GLN A 172 16.39 7.65 -0.56
C GLN A 172 15.50 7.25 0.62
N ILE A 173 15.93 7.59 1.83
CA ILE A 173 15.11 7.48 3.04
C ILE A 173 14.50 8.86 3.30
N SER A 174 13.19 9.00 3.14
CA SER A 174 12.47 10.25 3.36
C SER A 174 11.77 10.26 4.72
N LYS A 175 11.64 11.46 5.28
CA LYS A 175 11.02 11.73 6.58
C LYS A 175 11.53 10.84 7.70
N ALA A 176 12.82 10.53 7.69
CA ALA A 176 13.47 9.69 8.67
C ALA A 176 13.52 10.35 10.05
N VAL A 177 13.42 9.52 11.09
CA VAL A 177 13.55 9.90 12.50
C VAL A 177 14.40 8.87 13.21
N TYR A 178 15.32 9.35 14.02
CA TYR A 178 16.13 8.53 14.92
C TYR A 178 15.53 8.55 16.33
N LEU A 179 15.34 7.37 16.91
CA LEU A 179 14.88 7.18 18.28
C LEU A 179 15.92 6.42 19.09
N SER A 180 16.12 6.84 20.33
CA SER A 180 16.99 6.16 21.28
C SER A 180 16.47 6.36 22.71
N SER A 181 17.16 5.77 23.69
CA SER A 181 16.88 5.99 25.11
C SER A 181 17.02 7.46 25.55
N SER A 182 17.85 8.26 24.85
CA SER A 182 18.11 9.66 25.18
C SER A 182 17.07 10.63 24.60
N GLY A 183 16.28 10.18 23.61
CA GLY A 183 15.21 10.98 23.01
C GLY A 183 14.99 10.67 21.53
N ILE A 184 14.47 11.67 20.83
CA ILE A 184 14.07 11.61 19.42
C ILE A 184 14.72 12.75 18.64
N SER A 185 15.00 12.51 17.36
CA SER A 185 15.45 13.56 16.45
C SER A 185 14.31 14.30 15.79
N ASP A 186 14.61 15.46 15.20
CA ASP A 186 13.75 16.06 14.18
C ASP A 186 13.66 15.14 12.94
N VAL A 187 12.67 15.39 12.10
CA VAL A 187 12.51 14.70 10.81
C VAL A 187 13.55 15.18 9.82
N PHE A 188 14.21 14.24 9.14
CA PHE A 188 15.24 14.53 8.13
C PHE A 188 15.14 13.59 6.92
N ASP A 189 15.79 13.94 5.81
CA ASP A 189 15.89 13.09 4.62
C ASP A 189 17.33 12.62 4.42
N LEU A 190 17.51 11.36 4.01
CA LEU A 190 18.79 10.73 3.70
C LEU A 190 18.83 10.32 2.23
N ALA A 191 19.58 11.07 1.42
CA ALA A 191 19.88 10.67 0.05
C ALA A 191 20.70 9.36 0.02
N PRO A 192 20.65 8.57 -1.07
CA PRO A 192 21.50 7.39 -1.24
C PRO A 192 22.98 7.72 -1.06
N GLY A 193 23.69 6.96 -0.21
CA GLY A 193 25.10 7.22 0.10
C GLY A 193 25.38 8.48 0.95
N GLY A 194 24.35 9.32 1.19
CA GLY A 194 24.44 10.59 1.88
C GLY A 194 24.57 10.45 3.39
N GLU A 195 25.09 11.48 4.04
CA GLU A 195 25.30 11.53 5.49
C GLU A 195 24.65 12.78 6.07
N GLN A 196 23.96 12.61 7.21
CA GLN A 196 23.29 13.69 7.92
C GLN A 196 23.69 13.66 9.39
N ASN A 197 24.04 14.85 9.91
CA ASN A 197 24.23 15.04 11.34
C ASN A 197 22.89 15.30 12.01
N VAL A 198 22.58 14.50 13.01
CA VAL A 198 21.29 14.48 13.70
C VAL A 198 21.54 14.74 15.19
N SER A 199 20.75 15.64 15.75
CA SER A 199 20.75 15.92 17.19
C SER A 199 19.53 15.25 17.83
N VAL A 200 19.74 14.64 18.99
CA VAL A 200 18.71 13.92 19.72
C VAL A 200 18.31 14.71 20.95
N SER A 201 17.02 14.91 21.14
CA SER A 201 16.50 15.63 22.30
C SER A 201 15.24 14.97 22.86
N ALA A 202 14.99 15.16 24.15
CA ALA A 202 13.75 14.71 24.75
C ALA A 202 12.60 15.62 24.26
N PRO A 203 11.44 15.06 23.88
CA PRO A 203 10.28 15.84 23.45
C PRO A 203 9.80 16.74 24.59
N SER A 204 9.43 17.97 24.25
CA SER A 204 8.98 18.99 25.20
C SER A 204 7.59 18.72 25.78
N GLU A 205 6.76 17.92 25.10
CA GLU A 205 5.41 17.57 25.53
C GLU A 205 5.17 16.05 25.50
N PRO A 206 4.39 15.51 26.44
CA PRO A 206 4.02 14.10 26.43
C PRO A 206 2.98 13.83 25.34
N SER A 207 3.43 13.31 24.20
CA SER A 207 2.58 12.80 23.12
C SER A 207 2.90 11.34 22.82
N SER A 208 1.99 10.62 22.16
CA SER A 208 2.36 9.33 21.55
C SER A 208 3.26 9.54 20.34
N PHE A 209 4.07 8.54 19.99
CA PHE A 209 4.94 8.63 18.81
C PHE A 209 4.11 8.84 17.53
N ASN A 210 3.00 8.11 17.35
CA ASN A 210 2.14 8.28 16.17
C ASN A 210 1.58 9.70 16.07
N GLY A 211 1.02 10.21 17.18
CA GLY A 211 0.50 11.57 17.23
C GLY A 211 1.57 12.62 16.89
N TRP A 212 2.76 12.48 17.46
CA TRP A 212 3.88 13.37 17.14
C TRP A 212 4.33 13.25 15.69
N TYR A 213 4.59 12.04 15.19
CA TYR A 213 5.12 11.81 13.85
C TYR A 213 4.16 12.28 12.77
N LEU A 214 2.85 12.08 12.94
CA LEU A 214 1.83 12.60 12.03
C LEU A 214 1.82 14.14 11.96
N THR A 215 2.16 14.85 13.04
CA THR A 215 2.28 16.32 12.99
C THR A 215 3.49 16.79 12.20
N GLN A 216 4.50 15.95 12.03
CA GLN A 216 5.68 16.24 11.23
C GLN A 216 5.49 15.95 9.74
N LEU A 217 4.42 15.22 9.39
CA LEU A 217 4.07 14.93 8.00
C LEU A 217 3.09 15.97 7.45
N GLU A 218 3.19 16.24 6.16
CA GLU A 218 2.26 17.15 5.48
C GLU A 218 0.85 16.54 5.47
N GLN A 219 -0.16 17.34 5.85
CA GLN A 219 -1.54 16.86 5.88
C GLN A 219 -2.01 16.43 4.49
N GLY A 220 -2.47 15.19 4.38
CA GLY A 220 -2.93 14.62 3.11
C GLY A 220 -1.83 14.08 2.20
N SER A 221 -0.57 14.09 2.65
CA SER A 221 0.54 13.39 1.95
C SER A 221 0.32 11.88 1.92
N ASP A 222 0.93 11.22 0.93
CA ASP A 222 0.90 9.76 0.78
C ASP A 222 1.55 9.08 2.02
N GLU A 223 2.58 9.69 2.60
CA GLU A 223 3.25 9.28 3.83
C GLU A 223 2.32 9.29 5.03
N ALA A 224 1.55 10.38 5.21
CA ALA A 224 0.62 10.50 6.33
C ALA A 224 -0.52 9.47 6.23
N GLN A 225 -1.05 9.24 5.03
CA GLN A 225 -2.08 8.22 4.79
C GLN A 225 -1.54 6.81 5.04
N LEU A 226 -0.38 6.48 4.47
CA LEU A 226 0.25 5.17 4.63
C LEU A 226 0.62 4.90 6.10
N PHE A 227 1.13 5.90 6.83
CA PHE A 227 1.43 5.74 8.25
C PHE A 227 0.17 5.52 9.10
N GLN A 228 -0.94 6.18 8.79
CA GLN A 228 -2.23 5.94 9.47
C GLN A 228 -2.76 4.53 9.20
N GLU A 229 -2.71 4.07 7.95
CA GLU A 229 -3.18 2.74 7.56
C GLU A 229 -2.28 1.62 8.14
N LEU A 230 -0.96 1.79 8.06
CA LEU A 230 0.00 0.87 8.67
C LEU A 230 -0.10 0.88 10.19
N GLY A 231 -0.37 2.03 10.83
CA GLY A 231 -0.59 2.11 12.27
C GLY A 231 -1.73 1.19 12.73
N ALA A 232 -2.83 1.14 11.97
CA ALA A 232 -3.97 0.27 12.26
C ALA A 232 -3.65 -1.22 12.02
N LEU A 233 -2.83 -1.55 11.01
CA LEU A 233 -2.37 -2.92 10.74
C LEU A 233 -1.35 -3.39 11.80
N LEU A 234 -0.40 -2.53 12.15
CA LEU A 234 0.56 -2.72 13.22
C LEU A 234 -0.18 -3.04 14.52
N ASP A 235 -1.11 -2.20 14.96
CA ASP A 235 -1.84 -2.43 16.22
C ASP A 235 -2.68 -3.73 16.21
N ARG A 236 -3.16 -4.19 15.04
CA ARG A 236 -4.01 -5.38 14.89
C ARG A 236 -3.23 -6.70 14.80
N GLU A 237 -2.16 -6.76 14.02
CA GLU A 237 -1.40 -7.99 13.72
C GLU A 237 -0.23 -8.23 14.70
N VAL A 238 0.32 -7.15 15.27
CA VAL A 238 1.38 -7.20 16.29
C VAL A 238 0.80 -7.45 17.69
N GLY A 239 -0.52 -7.37 17.86
CA GLY A 239 -1.26 -7.58 19.11
C GLY A 239 -1.19 -8.98 19.75
N GLY A 240 -0.23 -9.83 19.40
CA GLY A 240 0.16 -11.01 20.17
C GLY A 240 1.37 -10.75 21.06
N ASP A 241 1.46 -11.39 22.23
CA ASP A 241 2.46 -11.23 23.32
C ASP A 241 3.98 -11.22 22.94
N ARG A 242 4.36 -11.23 21.65
CA ARG A 242 5.74 -11.46 21.18
C ARG A 242 6.29 -10.42 20.22
N ALA A 243 5.56 -9.36 19.89
CA ALA A 243 6.06 -8.34 18.98
C ALA A 243 6.23 -6.99 19.69
N PHE A 244 7.45 -6.44 19.61
CA PHE A 244 7.90 -5.25 20.35
C PHE A 244 7.12 -3.97 20.00
N THR A 245 6.42 -3.94 18.86
CA THR A 245 5.62 -2.79 18.41
C THR A 245 4.25 -2.68 19.10
N GLN A 246 3.89 -3.59 20.03
CA GLN A 246 2.69 -3.47 20.86
C GLN A 246 2.66 -2.14 21.63
N GLY A 247 1.81 -1.22 21.17
CA GLY A 247 1.56 0.08 21.83
C GLY A 247 2.64 1.14 21.61
N PHE A 248 3.70 0.86 20.85
CA PHE A 248 4.76 1.82 20.52
C PHE A 248 4.22 3.00 19.69
N PHE A 249 3.33 2.72 18.74
CA PHE A 249 2.76 3.74 17.87
C PHE A 249 1.51 4.37 18.48
N GLY A 250 0.52 3.57 18.92
CA GLY A 250 -0.81 4.09 19.27
C GLY A 250 -1.07 4.44 20.74
N ILE A 251 -0.41 3.79 21.71
CA ILE A 251 -0.96 3.72 23.10
C ILE A 251 -0.03 4.35 24.15
N GLN A 252 1.29 4.37 23.93
CA GLN A 252 2.26 4.82 24.93
C GLN A 252 2.75 6.24 24.68
N LEU A 253 2.95 6.99 25.77
CA LEU A 253 3.58 8.30 25.73
C LEU A 253 5.08 8.13 25.43
N LEU A 254 5.66 9.02 24.61
CA LEU A 254 7.07 9.01 24.23
C LEU A 254 8.05 8.83 25.42
N PRO A 255 7.86 9.48 26.59
CA PRO A 255 8.73 9.26 27.75
C PRO A 255 8.76 7.82 28.26
N ASP A 256 7.68 7.06 28.12
CA ASP A 256 7.63 5.65 28.52
C ASP A 256 8.22 4.74 27.44
N VAL A 257 8.07 5.14 26.17
CA VAL A 257 8.72 4.47 25.03
C VAL A 257 10.24 4.53 25.18
N PHE A 258 10.84 5.70 25.43
CA PHE A 258 12.30 5.82 25.57
C PHE A 258 12.90 4.97 26.69
N LYS A 259 12.15 4.73 27.78
CA LYS A 259 12.59 3.83 28.87
C LYS A 259 12.64 2.35 28.46
N ARG A 260 11.89 1.97 27.43
CA ARG A 260 11.78 0.57 26.94
C ARG A 260 12.63 0.31 25.70
N ILE A 261 13.10 1.36 25.02
CA ILE A 261 14.00 1.23 23.87
C ILE A 261 15.37 0.75 24.39
N GLU A 262 15.65 -0.54 24.22
CA GLU A 262 16.95 -1.13 24.53
C GLU A 262 17.99 -0.87 23.44
N ARG A 263 17.54 -0.63 22.20
CA ARG A 263 18.39 -0.38 21.02
C ARG A 263 17.83 0.76 20.19
N PRO A 264 18.69 1.63 19.65
CA PRO A 264 18.22 2.74 18.82
C PRO A 264 17.52 2.25 17.56
N LEU A 265 16.55 3.04 17.10
CA LEU A 265 15.72 2.77 15.95
C LEU A 265 15.84 3.92 14.95
N LEU A 266 15.90 3.60 13.67
CA LEU A 266 15.69 4.56 12.59
C LEU A 266 14.37 4.21 11.89
N ILE A 267 13.43 5.15 11.86
CA ILE A 267 12.14 4.98 11.20
C ILE A 267 12.07 5.95 10.03
N GLY A 268 11.71 5.51 8.83
CA GLY A 268 11.59 6.40 7.66
C GLY A 268 10.94 5.72 6.47
N PHE A 269 10.59 6.50 5.45
CA PHE A 269 9.98 5.98 4.22
C PHE A 269 11.00 5.76 3.12
N VAL A 270 10.75 4.76 2.29
CA VAL A 270 11.51 4.50 1.08
C VAL A 270 10.52 4.32 -0.07
N ASP A 271 10.75 4.99 -1.19
CA ASP A 271 9.88 4.91 -2.38
C ASP A 271 10.19 3.66 -3.24
N GLU A 272 10.56 2.58 -2.57
CA GLU A 272 10.81 1.26 -3.14
C GLU A 272 10.16 0.22 -2.21
N GLY A 273 9.34 -0.65 -2.80
CA GLY A 273 8.71 -1.73 -2.05
C GLY A 273 9.71 -2.85 -1.78
N ALA A 274 9.66 -3.47 -0.60
CA ALA A 274 10.56 -4.56 -0.22
C ALA A 274 10.33 -5.88 -0.98
N ALA A 275 9.25 -5.97 -1.78
CA ALA A 275 9.03 -7.09 -2.69
C ALA A 275 9.52 -6.75 -4.11
N GLY A 276 10.39 -7.60 -4.66
CA GLY A 276 10.74 -7.58 -6.08
C GLY A 276 9.61 -8.10 -6.96
N ILE A 277 8.59 -7.28 -7.21
CA ILE A 277 7.43 -7.75 -7.99
C ILE A 277 7.68 -7.59 -9.50
N GLY A 278 8.07 -8.68 -10.14
CA GLY A 278 8.29 -8.77 -11.59
C GLY A 278 7.00 -8.81 -12.41
N PHE A 279 6.22 -7.73 -12.46
CA PHE A 279 5.10 -7.68 -13.40
C PHE A 279 5.59 -7.38 -14.83
N GLN A 280 5.45 -8.35 -15.74
CA GLN A 280 5.68 -8.09 -17.16
C GLN A 280 4.53 -7.26 -17.77
N GLY A 281 4.80 -5.97 -17.98
CA GLY A 281 3.92 -5.07 -18.71
C GLY A 281 3.67 -3.76 -17.95
N SER A 282 4.01 -2.64 -18.61
CA SER A 282 3.79 -1.24 -18.20
C SER A 282 2.90 -1.05 -16.98
N LEU A 283 3.53 -0.76 -15.84
CA LEU A 283 2.85 -0.49 -14.59
C LEU A 283 3.36 0.81 -13.99
N LYS A 284 2.44 1.75 -13.78
CA LYS A 284 2.66 2.83 -12.81
C LYS A 284 2.69 2.15 -11.44
N ARG A 285 3.88 1.79 -10.98
CA ARG A 285 4.11 1.29 -9.63
C ARG A 285 4.01 2.47 -8.67
N ARG A 286 3.11 2.38 -7.71
CA ARG A 286 3.17 3.21 -6.51
C ARG A 286 3.58 2.28 -5.38
N SER A 287 4.86 2.33 -5.02
CA SER A 287 5.39 1.57 -3.90
C SER A 287 5.94 2.55 -2.88
N LYS A 288 5.52 2.38 -1.63
CA LYS A 288 6.09 3.11 -0.51
C LYS A 288 6.19 2.17 0.67
N ALA A 289 7.36 2.15 1.27
CA ALA A 289 7.70 1.27 2.38
C ALA A 289 8.04 2.11 3.61
N LEU A 290 7.52 1.73 4.78
CA LEU A 290 7.97 2.24 6.07
C LEU A 290 9.05 1.29 6.60
N TYR A 291 10.27 1.77 6.69
CA TYR A 291 11.40 1.05 7.27
C TYR A 291 11.51 1.35 8.77
N VAL A 292 11.72 0.30 9.55
CA VAL A 292 12.07 0.32 10.98
C VAL A 292 13.39 -0.43 11.11
N VAL A 293 14.49 0.30 11.21
CA VAL A 293 15.84 -0.26 11.29
C VAL A 293 16.28 -0.30 12.75
N HIS A 294 16.51 -1.50 13.27
CA HIS A 294 17.12 -1.75 14.56
C HIS A 294 18.65 -1.77 14.40
N LEU A 295 19.31 -0.91 15.17
CA LEU A 295 20.74 -0.62 15.07
C LEU A 295 21.57 -1.43 16.09
#